data_AF-A0A2H0Q086-F1
#
_entry.id   AF-A0A2H0Q086-F1
#
_cell.length_a   1.000
_cell.length_b   1.000
_cell.length_c   1.000
_cell.angle_alpha   90.00
_cell.angle_beta   90.00
_cell.angle_gamma   90.00
#
_symmetry.space_group_name_H-M   'P 1'
#
loop_
_entity.id
_entity.type
_entity.pdbx_description
1 polymer ?
#
loop_
_entity_poly.entity_id
_entity_poly.type
_entity_poly.pdbx_seq_one_letter_code
_entity_poly.pdbx_strand_id
1 'polypeptide(L)'
;MKKLVIIDGNAIIHRAYHALPKTMTTRKGEPTNAVYGFITTLIKVLEDLKPDYIAASFDLAGPTFRHQTFKEYKATRIKADQELYDQIPRVKEIVEVMNIPIYEKQGYEADDCIGTIVEKIRNSNIEIRNKSEIRNSKKTMEQLNNETMIYIVSGDKDIYQLIDGKVKVYSLRKGLSQTQIVDHETIKKEYNLDPCDFIDLKALAGDASDNIPGVPGIGSKTATQLLQDFDTLEKLYEAIGKSASNCHPELDSGSKKNEIPDHPSRLRLAEAEVRNDKLAKIKPRILELLIKYKDQAFLSQKLATIHRDVPIKFSLEDAKWGEYDRNKLRILFEELGFQSLLRRFDDKNNDEAGMTNDEKMTKSEKNLKPEMEKEDQQLKLL
;
A
#
# COMPACT_ATOMS: atom_id res chain seq x y z
N MET A 1 -12.12 -15.55 -10.27
CA MET A 1 -11.67 -14.82 -9.07
C MET A 1 -11.95 -13.35 -9.31
N LYS A 2 -12.70 -12.70 -8.42
CA LYS A 2 -13.07 -11.29 -8.58
C LYS A 2 -11.88 -10.40 -8.27
N LYS A 3 -11.81 -9.20 -8.85
CA LYS A 3 -10.74 -8.23 -8.58
C LYS A 3 -11.31 -6.94 -8.03
N LEU A 4 -10.83 -6.56 -6.85
CA LEU A 4 -10.99 -5.23 -6.26
C LEU A 4 -9.71 -4.43 -6.52
N VAL A 5 -9.85 -3.25 -7.10
CA VAL A 5 -8.79 -2.26 -7.25
C VAL A 5 -9.02 -1.13 -6.26
N ILE A 6 -8.00 -0.75 -5.50
CA ILE A 6 -8.05 0.39 -4.58
C ILE A 6 -6.99 1.39 -5.04
N ILE A 7 -7.43 2.59 -5.43
CA ILE A 7 -6.58 3.65 -5.94
C ILE A 7 -6.10 4.52 -4.79
N ASP A 8 -4.80 4.63 -4.61
CA ASP A 8 -4.19 5.68 -3.78
C ASP A 8 -4.14 6.98 -4.59
N GLY A 9 -5.12 7.84 -4.33
CA GLY A 9 -5.34 9.07 -5.09
C GLY A 9 -4.16 10.02 -4.98
N ASN A 10 -3.70 10.27 -3.76
CA ASN A 10 -2.64 11.23 -3.48
C ASN A 10 -1.30 10.77 -4.07
N ALA A 11 -0.92 9.49 -3.94
CA ALA A 11 0.33 9.00 -4.51
C ALA A 11 0.37 9.14 -6.05
N ILE A 12 -0.75 8.85 -6.73
CA ILE A 12 -0.83 8.97 -8.20
C ILE A 12 -0.82 10.44 -8.62
N ILE A 13 -1.57 11.32 -7.94
CA ILE A 13 -1.62 12.76 -8.25
C ILE A 13 -0.23 13.39 -8.10
N HIS A 14 0.45 13.16 -6.97
CA HIS A 14 1.80 13.69 -6.75
C HIS A 14 2.77 13.20 -7.82
N ARG A 15 2.74 11.90 -8.15
CA ARG A 15 3.57 11.35 -9.22
C ARG A 15 3.29 12.02 -10.56
N ALA A 16 2.02 12.16 -10.94
CA ALA A 16 1.62 12.78 -12.20
C ALA A 16 2.08 14.24 -12.28
N TYR A 17 1.89 15.01 -11.21
CA TYR A 17 2.29 16.42 -11.14
C TYR A 17 3.78 16.64 -11.35
N HIS A 18 4.62 15.78 -10.77
CA HIS A 18 6.07 15.90 -10.90
C HIS A 18 6.63 15.28 -12.19
N ALA A 19 5.92 14.32 -12.78
CA ALA A 19 6.35 13.65 -14.01
C ALA A 19 5.94 14.39 -15.29
N LEU A 20 4.85 15.18 -15.25
CA LEU A 20 4.29 15.83 -16.43
C LEU A 20 4.56 17.35 -16.45
N PRO A 21 4.71 17.95 -17.65
CA PRO A 21 4.96 19.39 -17.78
C PRO A 21 3.87 20.23 -17.11
N LYS A 22 4.26 21.15 -16.22
CA LYS A 22 3.34 22.10 -15.58
C LYS A 22 2.71 23.11 -16.55
N THR A 23 3.19 23.17 -17.79
CA THR A 23 2.64 23.98 -18.88
C THR A 23 1.29 23.47 -19.39
N MET A 24 0.89 22.24 -19.04
CA MET A 24 -0.41 21.69 -19.40
C MET A 24 -1.53 22.42 -18.66
N THR A 25 -2.26 23.26 -19.38
CA THR A 25 -3.34 24.09 -18.85
C THR A 25 -4.56 24.08 -19.77
N THR A 26 -5.75 24.36 -19.21
CA THR A 26 -6.94 24.62 -20.01
C THR A 26 -6.81 25.97 -20.74
N ARG A 27 -7.75 26.27 -21.65
CA ARG A 27 -7.84 27.60 -22.29
C ARG A 27 -7.99 28.76 -21.29
N LYS A 28 -8.48 28.48 -20.08
CA LYS A 28 -8.64 29.46 -19.00
C LYS A 28 -7.39 29.56 -18.10
N GLY A 29 -6.34 28.80 -18.39
CA GLY A 29 -5.09 28.78 -17.61
C GLY A 29 -5.12 27.86 -16.38
N GLU A 30 -6.17 27.06 -16.20
CA GLU A 30 -6.25 26.09 -15.10
C GLU A 30 -5.23 24.96 -15.32
N PRO A 31 -4.36 24.62 -14.36
CA PRO A 31 -3.38 23.55 -14.49
C PRO A 31 -4.06 22.18 -14.56
N THR A 32 -3.53 21.29 -15.41
CA THR A 32 -4.18 20.00 -15.71
C THR A 32 -3.22 18.81 -15.78
N ASN A 33 -1.91 19.03 -15.55
CA ASN A 33 -0.90 17.99 -15.66
C ASN A 33 -1.14 16.81 -14.68
N ALA A 34 -1.46 17.11 -13.42
CA ALA A 34 -1.75 16.08 -12.43
C ALA A 34 -3.06 15.32 -12.75
N VAL A 35 -4.08 16.07 -13.18
CA VAL A 35 -5.38 15.49 -13.57
C VAL A 35 -5.20 14.53 -14.76
N TYR A 36 -4.49 14.97 -15.80
CA TYR A 36 -4.20 14.17 -16.99
C TYR A 36 -3.44 12.87 -16.65
N GLY A 37 -2.37 12.98 -15.85
CA GLY A 37 -1.58 11.82 -15.46
C GLY A 37 -2.33 10.85 -14.55
N PHE A 38 -3.21 11.35 -13.68
CA PHE A 38 -4.10 10.51 -12.89
C PHE A 38 -5.07 9.71 -13.77
N ILE A 39 -5.77 10.37 -14.70
CA ILE A 39 -6.72 9.69 -15.61
C ILE A 39 -5.99 8.68 -16.49
N THR A 40 -4.81 9.04 -17.01
CA THR A 40 -4.00 8.13 -17.83
C THR A 40 -3.64 6.87 -17.05
N THR A 41 -3.25 7.03 -15.78
CA THR A 41 -2.99 5.91 -14.88
C THR A 41 -4.25 5.09 -14.63
N LEU A 42 -5.39 5.74 -14.37
CA LEU A 42 -6.67 5.08 -14.13
C LEU A 42 -7.12 4.25 -15.33
N ILE A 43 -7.07 4.81 -16.55
CA ILE A 43 -7.38 4.09 -17.79
C ILE A 43 -6.50 2.84 -17.91
N LYS A 44 -5.19 2.99 -17.71
CA LYS A 44 -4.25 1.88 -17.78
C LYS A 44 -4.54 0.79 -16.74
N VAL A 45 -4.87 1.18 -15.51
CA VAL A 45 -5.26 0.25 -14.44
C VAL A 45 -6.53 -0.52 -14.83
N LEU A 46 -7.53 0.18 -15.37
CA LEU A 46 -8.77 -0.45 -15.85
C LEU A 46 -8.50 -1.44 -16.99
N GLU A 47 -7.56 -1.14 -17.88
CA GLU A 47 -7.16 -2.00 -19.00
C GLU A 47 -6.35 -3.23 -18.59
N ASP A 48 -5.35 -3.03 -17.73
CA ASP A 48 -4.43 -4.08 -17.30
C ASP A 48 -5.11 -5.02 -16.30
N LEU A 49 -5.88 -4.48 -15.36
CA LEU A 49 -6.45 -5.27 -14.26
C LEU A 49 -7.87 -5.73 -14.55
N LYS A 50 -8.65 -4.99 -15.35
CA LYS A 50 -10.07 -5.28 -15.64
C LYS A 50 -10.85 -5.58 -14.35
N PRO A 51 -10.96 -4.60 -13.44
CA PRO A 51 -11.57 -4.82 -12.13
C PRO A 51 -13.05 -5.17 -12.22
N ASP A 52 -13.51 -5.99 -11.27
CA ASP A 52 -14.93 -6.14 -10.99
C ASP A 52 -15.42 -5.08 -10.00
N TYR A 53 -14.50 -4.62 -9.14
CA TYR A 53 -14.74 -3.60 -8.13
C TYR A 53 -13.60 -2.59 -8.12
N ILE A 54 -13.90 -1.32 -7.90
CA ILE A 54 -12.93 -0.24 -7.81
C ILE A 54 -13.34 0.77 -6.74
N ALA A 55 -12.36 1.29 -6.01
CA ALA A 55 -12.53 2.37 -5.04
C ALA A 55 -11.31 3.30 -5.10
N ALA A 56 -11.45 4.53 -4.62
CA ALA A 56 -10.35 5.47 -4.49
C ALA A 56 -10.28 6.02 -3.06
N SER A 57 -9.07 6.24 -2.56
CA SER A 57 -8.82 6.89 -1.28
C SER A 57 -8.01 8.17 -1.47
N PHE A 58 -8.33 9.20 -0.68
CA PHE A 58 -7.63 10.48 -0.71
C PHE A 58 -7.35 10.98 0.71
N ASP A 59 -6.29 11.76 0.87
CA ASP A 59 -6.04 12.50 2.10
C ASP A 59 -6.98 13.69 2.23
N LEU A 60 -7.36 13.99 3.48
CA LEU A 60 -8.00 15.24 3.84
C LEU A 60 -7.00 16.19 4.49
N ALA A 61 -7.20 17.49 4.26
CA ALA A 61 -6.36 18.51 4.86
C ALA A 61 -6.46 18.51 6.40
N GLY A 62 -5.33 18.69 7.07
CA GLY A 62 -5.25 18.83 8.51
C GLY A 62 -4.43 17.74 9.20
N PRO A 63 -4.27 17.83 10.53
CA PRO A 63 -3.44 16.91 11.28
C PRO A 63 -4.09 15.52 11.37
N THR A 64 -3.24 14.50 11.31
CA THR A 64 -3.60 13.10 11.55
C THR A 64 -3.21 12.67 12.96
N PHE A 65 -3.60 11.46 13.37
CA PHE A 65 -3.17 10.89 14.64
C PHE A 65 -1.63 10.82 14.76
N ARG A 66 -0.91 10.68 13.63
CA ARG A 66 0.56 10.69 13.59
C ARG A 66 1.12 12.04 14.03
N HIS A 67 0.55 13.14 13.53
CA HIS A 67 0.93 14.51 13.94
C HIS A 67 0.63 14.79 15.42
N GLN A 68 -0.45 14.19 15.96
CA GLN A 68 -0.78 14.31 17.39
C GLN A 68 0.19 13.50 18.25
N THR A 69 0.67 12.35 17.74
CA THR A 69 1.59 11.46 18.45
C THR A 69 3.03 11.98 18.40
N PHE A 70 3.45 12.54 17.27
CA PHE A 70 4.80 13.05 17.03
C PHE A 70 4.73 14.32 16.18
N LYS A 71 5.04 15.48 16.77
CA LYS A 71 4.83 16.79 16.14
C LYS A 71 5.72 17.00 14.92
N GLU A 72 6.90 16.41 14.93
CA GLU A 72 7.87 16.51 13.85
C GLU A 72 7.57 15.57 12.69
N TYR A 73 6.53 14.73 12.78
CA TYR A 73 6.10 13.85 11.69
C TYR A 73 5.79 14.68 10.43
N LYS A 74 6.41 14.31 9.29
CA LYS A 74 6.33 15.02 8.00
C LYS A 74 6.68 16.51 8.07
N ALA A 75 7.24 17.02 9.17
CA ALA A 75 7.53 18.45 9.34
C ALA A 75 8.62 18.98 8.40
N THR A 76 9.49 18.09 7.91
CA THR A 76 10.54 18.40 6.93
C THR A 76 10.04 18.38 5.48
N ARG A 77 8.80 17.93 5.23
CA ARG A 77 8.24 17.92 3.87
C ARG A 77 8.02 19.35 3.40
N ILE A 78 8.62 19.67 2.26
CA ILE A 78 8.33 20.93 1.55
C ILE A 78 6.87 20.87 1.13
N LYS A 79 6.10 21.89 1.51
CA LYS A 79 4.71 22.01 1.06
C LYS A 79 4.69 22.04 -0.46
N ALA A 80 3.91 21.15 -1.06
CA ALA A 80 3.71 21.14 -2.50
C ALA A 80 3.10 22.47 -2.98
N ASP A 81 3.30 22.76 -4.27
CA ASP A 81 2.78 23.96 -4.91
C ASP A 81 1.25 24.00 -4.83
N GLN A 82 0.67 25.19 -4.66
CA GLN A 82 -0.78 25.35 -4.60
C GLN A 82 -1.47 24.77 -5.85
N GLU A 83 -0.83 24.89 -7.01
CA GLU A 83 -1.29 24.31 -8.29
C GLU A 83 -1.50 22.79 -8.26
N LEU A 84 -0.79 22.06 -7.40
CA LEU A 84 -1.06 20.63 -7.18
C LEU A 84 -2.41 20.45 -6.48
N TYR A 85 -2.61 21.17 -5.38
CA TYR A 85 -3.81 21.04 -4.56
C TYR A 85 -5.06 21.51 -5.31
N ASP A 86 -4.92 22.52 -6.16
CA ASP A 86 -6.01 23.03 -7.01
C ASP A 86 -6.51 21.99 -8.01
N GLN A 87 -5.69 21.00 -8.36
CA GLN A 87 -6.05 19.91 -9.27
C GLN A 87 -6.76 18.73 -8.59
N ILE A 88 -6.62 18.56 -7.26
CA ILE A 88 -7.23 17.43 -6.53
C ILE A 88 -8.76 17.42 -6.66
N PRO A 89 -9.50 18.55 -6.50
CA PRO A 89 -10.95 18.58 -6.69
C PRO A 89 -11.39 18.09 -8.07
N ARG A 90 -10.65 18.45 -9.14
CA ARG A 90 -10.95 17.99 -10.50
C ARG A 90 -10.75 16.49 -10.67
N VAL A 91 -9.74 15.92 -10.02
CA VAL A 91 -9.59 14.46 -9.99
C VAL A 91 -10.79 13.79 -9.33
N LYS A 92 -11.21 14.29 -8.16
CA LYS A 92 -12.37 13.75 -7.45
C LYS A 92 -13.65 13.86 -8.28
N GLU A 93 -13.88 14.99 -8.94
CA GLU A 93 -15.02 15.20 -9.85
C GLU A 93 -15.08 14.11 -10.94
N ILE A 94 -13.94 13.77 -11.55
CA ILE A 94 -13.87 12.71 -12.57
C ILE A 94 -14.14 11.34 -11.96
N VAL A 95 -13.53 11.03 -10.82
CA VAL A 95 -13.70 9.76 -10.11
C VAL A 95 -15.17 9.54 -9.73
N GLU A 96 -15.86 10.59 -9.26
CA GLU A 96 -17.30 10.58 -8.96
C GLU A 96 -18.16 10.40 -10.21
N VAL A 97 -17.86 11.11 -11.30
CA VAL A 97 -18.56 10.96 -12.58
C VAL A 97 -18.40 9.54 -13.15
N MET A 98 -17.24 8.92 -12.92
CA MET A 98 -16.96 7.51 -13.24
C MET A 98 -17.60 6.52 -12.26
N ASN A 99 -18.40 7.01 -11.30
CA ASN A 99 -19.10 6.22 -10.28
C ASN A 99 -18.15 5.35 -9.44
N ILE A 100 -16.94 5.86 -9.17
CA ILE A 100 -15.96 5.22 -8.31
C ILE A 100 -16.13 5.81 -6.90
N PRO A 101 -16.44 4.99 -5.87
CA PRO A 101 -16.60 5.50 -4.52
C PRO A 101 -15.27 6.02 -3.96
N ILE A 102 -15.36 7.19 -3.31
CA ILE A 102 -14.24 7.86 -2.64
C ILE A 102 -14.31 7.59 -1.13
N TYR A 103 -13.19 7.18 -0.54
CA TYR A 103 -13.03 6.93 0.89
C TYR A 103 -11.96 7.84 1.47
N GLU A 104 -12.36 8.69 2.40
CA GLU A 104 -11.47 9.63 3.07
C GLU A 104 -11.97 9.92 4.49
N LYS A 105 -11.06 10.26 5.41
CA LYS A 105 -11.43 10.52 6.80
C LYS A 105 -10.48 11.51 7.47
N GLN A 106 -11.05 12.56 8.07
CA GLN A 106 -10.28 13.50 8.86
C GLN A 106 -9.56 12.77 10.01
N GLY A 107 -8.29 13.10 10.21
CA GLY A 107 -7.46 12.50 11.26
C GLY A 107 -6.69 11.25 10.81
N TYR A 108 -6.92 10.77 9.59
CA TYR A 108 -6.29 9.60 8.99
C TYR A 108 -5.75 9.92 7.60
N GLU A 109 -4.81 9.11 7.13
CA GLU A 109 -4.25 9.20 5.78
C GLU A 109 -5.01 8.29 4.81
N ALA A 110 -4.82 8.51 3.50
CA ALA A 110 -5.39 7.66 2.46
C ALA A 110 -5.02 6.18 2.68
N ASP A 111 -3.77 5.93 3.08
CA ASP A 111 -3.23 4.60 3.36
C ASP A 111 -3.99 3.87 4.47
N ASP A 112 -4.45 4.60 5.49
CA ASP A 112 -5.25 4.04 6.59
C ASP A 112 -6.66 3.67 6.09
N CYS A 113 -7.24 4.47 5.19
CA CYS A 113 -8.50 4.12 4.53
C CYS A 113 -8.33 2.87 3.66
N ILE A 114 -7.25 2.77 2.89
CA ILE A 114 -6.90 1.59 2.08
C ILE A 114 -6.74 0.36 2.97
N GLY A 115 -5.94 0.46 4.03
CA GLY A 115 -5.72 -0.63 4.99
C GLY A 115 -7.02 -1.13 5.62
N THR A 116 -7.94 -0.21 5.94
CA THR A 116 -9.26 -0.54 6.48
C THR A 116 -10.15 -1.27 5.47
N ILE A 117 -10.14 -0.85 4.19
CA ILE A 117 -10.90 -1.55 3.13
C ILE A 117 -10.38 -2.97 2.94
N VAL A 118 -9.05 -3.12 2.89
CA VAL A 118 -8.39 -4.43 2.80
C VAL A 118 -8.82 -5.34 3.96
N GLU A 119 -8.76 -4.83 5.18
CA GLU A 119 -9.10 -5.58 6.39
C GLU A 119 -10.58 -6.01 6.43
N LYS A 120 -11.49 -5.15 5.97
CA LYS A 120 -12.91 -5.51 5.85
C LYS A 120 -13.16 -6.63 4.85
N ILE A 121 -12.46 -6.64 3.72
CA ILE A 121 -12.56 -7.74 2.75
C ILE A 121 -11.95 -9.03 3.32
N ARG A 122 -10.82 -8.95 4.02
CA ARG A 122 -10.23 -10.11 4.73
C ARG A 122 -11.22 -10.73 5.72
N ASN A 123 -11.83 -9.92 6.57
CA ASN A 123 -12.76 -10.38 7.59
C ASN A 123 -14.05 -10.95 6.98
N SER A 124 -14.59 -10.32 5.94
CA SER A 124 -15.75 -10.83 5.20
C SER A 124 -15.48 -12.22 4.61
N ASN A 125 -14.28 -12.44 4.07
CA ASN A 125 -13.87 -13.74 3.55
C ASN A 125 -13.75 -14.81 4.66
N ILE A 126 -13.30 -14.44 5.86
CA ILE A 126 -13.19 -15.34 7.01
C ILE A 126 -14.59 -15.76 7.49
N GLU A 127 -15.52 -14.81 7.64
CA GLU A 127 -16.89 -15.12 8.05
C GLU A 127 -17.61 -16.06 7.07
N ILE A 128 -17.41 -15.84 5.77
CA ILE A 128 -17.96 -16.68 4.71
C ILE A 128 -17.39 -18.10 4.81
N ARG A 129 -16.06 -18.24 4.95
CA ARG A 129 -15.38 -19.54 5.09
C ARG A 129 -15.90 -20.34 6.28
N ASN A 130 -16.02 -19.71 7.45
CA ASN A 130 -16.55 -20.35 8.65
C ASN A 130 -18.01 -20.80 8.48
N LYS A 131 -18.82 -20.06 7.70
CA LYS A 131 -20.22 -20.43 7.39
C LYS A 131 -20.33 -21.54 6.33
N SER A 132 -19.41 -21.64 5.37
CA SER A 132 -19.38 -22.74 4.36
C SER A 132 -19.19 -24.11 4.98
N GLU A 133 -18.29 -24.23 5.95
CA GLU A 133 -17.97 -25.51 6.60
C GLU A 133 -19.21 -26.09 7.30
N ILE A 134 -20.22 -25.26 7.57
CA ILE A 134 -21.43 -25.61 8.31
C ILE A 134 -22.62 -25.99 7.40
N ARG A 135 -22.60 -25.74 6.07
CA ARG A 135 -23.78 -26.00 5.21
C ARG A 135 -23.49 -26.58 3.81
N ASN A 136 -23.89 -27.85 3.63
CA ASN A 136 -24.01 -28.56 2.34
C ASN A 136 -25.22 -28.09 1.52
N SER A 137 -25.14 -26.92 0.87
CA SER A 137 -26.12 -26.55 -0.16
C SER A 137 -25.43 -26.00 -1.40
N LYS A 138 -25.64 -26.67 -2.55
CA LYS A 138 -25.05 -26.35 -3.86
C LYS A 138 -25.23 -24.89 -4.33
N LYS A 139 -26.25 -24.18 -3.84
CA LYS A 139 -26.50 -22.76 -4.15
C LYS A 139 -25.59 -21.80 -3.37
N THR A 140 -25.02 -22.27 -2.26
CA THR A 140 -24.05 -21.55 -1.43
C THR A 140 -22.67 -21.56 -2.10
N MET A 141 -22.30 -22.61 -2.85
CA MET A 141 -20.98 -22.75 -3.47
C MET A 141 -20.62 -21.66 -4.49
N GLU A 142 -21.60 -21.08 -5.18
CA GLU A 142 -21.37 -20.00 -6.14
C GLU A 142 -21.17 -18.63 -5.45
N GLN A 143 -21.76 -18.45 -4.26
CA GLN A 143 -21.49 -17.32 -3.36
C GLN A 143 -20.22 -17.50 -2.51
N LEU A 144 -19.81 -18.75 -2.24
CA LEU A 144 -18.61 -19.12 -1.48
C LEU A 144 -17.30 -18.98 -2.26
N ASN A 145 -17.36 -18.90 -3.59
CA ASN A 145 -16.19 -18.92 -4.49
C ASN A 145 -15.66 -17.56 -4.94
N ASN A 146 -16.17 -16.44 -4.43
CA ASN A 146 -15.54 -15.14 -4.72
C ASN A 146 -14.42 -14.85 -3.73
N GLU A 147 -13.30 -15.57 -3.89
CA GLU A 147 -12.03 -15.00 -3.45
C GLU A 147 -11.82 -13.70 -4.25
N THR A 148 -11.82 -12.57 -3.56
CA THR A 148 -11.53 -11.28 -4.17
C THR A 148 -10.04 -11.02 -4.04
N MET A 149 -9.34 -10.92 -5.18
CA MET A 149 -7.99 -10.39 -5.22
C MET A 149 -8.04 -8.88 -5.08
N ILE A 150 -7.15 -8.33 -4.25
CA ILE A 150 -7.03 -6.91 -4.04
C ILE A 150 -5.76 -6.41 -4.71
N TYR A 151 -5.90 -5.38 -5.53
CA TYR A 151 -4.79 -4.65 -6.14
C TYR A 151 -4.81 -3.22 -5.63
N ILE A 152 -3.79 -2.84 -4.85
CA ILE A 152 -3.63 -1.47 -4.40
C ILE A 152 -2.74 -0.75 -5.40
N VAL A 153 -3.25 0.31 -6.03
CA VAL A 153 -2.49 1.12 -6.98
C VAL A 153 -1.83 2.24 -6.22
N SER A 154 -0.55 2.08 -5.89
CA SER A 154 0.24 3.10 -5.20
C SER A 154 1.71 3.06 -5.62
N GLY A 155 2.36 4.21 -5.48
CA GLY A 155 3.81 4.33 -5.56
C GLY A 155 4.52 4.18 -4.22
N ASP A 156 3.77 4.23 -3.12
CA ASP A 156 4.31 4.22 -1.78
C ASP A 156 4.66 2.78 -1.36
N LYS A 157 5.82 2.63 -0.73
CA LYS A 157 6.30 1.34 -0.21
C LYS A 157 5.64 1.01 1.12
N ASP A 158 5.01 1.97 1.77
CA ASP A 158 4.36 1.77 3.07
C ASP A 158 3.19 0.82 2.96
N ILE A 159 2.53 0.84 1.79
CA ILE A 159 1.49 -0.11 1.41
C ILE A 159 1.98 -1.55 1.38
N TYR A 160 3.30 -1.80 1.26
CA TYR A 160 3.83 -3.17 1.22
C TYR A 160 3.49 -3.95 2.48
N GLN A 161 3.30 -3.29 3.63
CA GLN A 161 2.84 -3.94 4.87
C GLN A 161 1.44 -4.59 4.77
N LEU A 162 0.68 -4.27 3.72
CA LEU A 162 -0.63 -4.84 3.44
C LEU A 162 -0.57 -6.07 2.51
N ILE A 163 0.58 -6.35 1.87
CA ILE A 163 0.72 -7.46 0.91
C ILE A 163 0.59 -8.81 1.63
N ASP A 164 -0.18 -9.71 1.04
CA ASP A 164 -0.31 -11.11 1.44
C ASP A 164 -0.66 -11.98 0.20
N GLY A 165 -1.13 -13.22 0.40
CA GLY A 165 -1.53 -14.09 -0.71
C GLY A 165 -2.66 -13.56 -1.60
N LYS A 166 -3.46 -12.59 -1.13
CA LYS A 166 -4.62 -12.00 -1.82
C LYS A 166 -4.48 -10.51 -2.12
N VAL A 167 -3.55 -9.82 -1.46
CA VAL A 167 -3.28 -8.40 -1.63
C VAL A 167 -1.98 -8.22 -2.38
N LYS A 168 -2.05 -7.53 -3.52
CA LYS A 168 -0.90 -7.16 -4.35
C LYS A 168 -0.86 -5.65 -4.53
N VAL A 169 0.33 -5.10 -4.73
CA VAL A 169 0.49 -3.68 -5.07
C VAL A 169 0.79 -3.54 -6.55
N TYR A 170 -0.02 -2.77 -7.25
CA TYR A 170 0.23 -2.36 -8.62
C TYR A 170 1.03 -1.05 -8.59
N SER A 171 2.36 -1.16 -8.70
CA SER A 171 3.29 -0.04 -8.61
C SER A 171 3.64 0.51 -10.00
N LEU A 172 3.70 1.82 -10.13
CA LEU A 172 4.22 2.49 -11.33
C LEU A 172 5.69 2.81 -11.08
N ARG A 173 6.62 2.24 -11.86
CA ARG A 173 8.06 2.35 -11.60
C ARG A 173 8.67 3.63 -12.15
N LYS A 174 8.58 3.82 -13.47
CA LYS A 174 9.21 4.92 -14.20
C LYS A 174 8.24 5.44 -15.26
N GLY A 175 8.02 6.75 -15.26
CA GLY A 175 7.00 7.37 -16.10
C GLY A 175 5.59 6.92 -15.75
N LEU A 176 4.65 7.11 -16.68
CA LEU A 176 3.25 6.70 -16.52
C LEU A 176 2.97 5.29 -17.08
N SER A 177 3.91 4.71 -17.85
CA SER A 177 3.70 3.51 -18.65
C SER A 177 4.27 2.22 -18.04
N GLN A 178 5.37 2.29 -17.28
CA GLN A 178 5.99 1.08 -16.71
C GLN A 178 5.37 0.71 -15.38
N THR A 179 4.75 -0.46 -15.34
CA THR A 179 4.05 -0.96 -14.15
C THR A 179 4.58 -2.32 -13.74
N GLN A 180 4.47 -2.61 -12.45
CA GLN A 180 4.87 -3.87 -11.84
C GLN A 180 3.83 -4.27 -10.80
N ILE A 181 3.45 -5.54 -10.81
CA ILE A 181 2.73 -6.14 -9.70
C ILE A 181 3.77 -6.59 -8.67
N VAL A 182 3.71 -5.99 -7.48
CA VAL A 182 4.52 -6.33 -6.32
C VAL A 182 3.69 -7.25 -5.42
N ASP A 183 4.20 -8.44 -5.22
CA ASP A 183 3.69 -9.45 -4.29
C ASP A 183 4.82 -9.92 -3.35
N HIS A 184 4.52 -10.92 -2.52
CA HIS A 184 5.46 -11.48 -1.55
C HIS A 184 6.78 -11.92 -2.20
N GLU A 185 6.73 -12.67 -3.30
CA GLU A 185 7.91 -13.12 -4.05
C GLU A 185 8.74 -11.95 -4.58
N THR A 186 8.07 -10.92 -5.10
CA THR A 186 8.72 -9.70 -5.57
C THR A 186 9.47 -9.00 -4.43
N ILE A 187 8.84 -8.87 -3.26
CA ILE A 187 9.46 -8.28 -2.08
C ILE A 187 10.65 -9.11 -1.61
N LYS A 188 10.49 -10.44 -1.52
CA LYS A 188 11.56 -11.33 -1.06
C LYS A 188 12.78 -11.23 -1.98
N LYS A 189 12.57 -11.19 -3.29
CA LYS A 189 13.64 -11.06 -4.29
C LYS A 189 14.35 -9.71 -4.24
N GLU A 190 13.61 -8.62 -4.08
CA GLU A 190 14.16 -7.25 -4.16
C GLU A 190 14.74 -6.75 -2.84
N TYR A 191 14.16 -7.15 -1.71
CA TYR A 191 14.49 -6.61 -0.38
C TYR A 191 15.02 -7.66 0.59
N ASN A 192 14.88 -8.96 0.28
CA ASN A 192 15.22 -10.06 1.18
C ASN A 192 14.54 -9.95 2.56
N LEU A 193 13.29 -9.49 2.53
CA LEU A 193 12.40 -9.26 3.65
C LEU A 193 11.01 -9.83 3.34
N ASP A 194 10.18 -9.94 4.35
CA ASP A 194 8.76 -10.25 4.24
C ASP A 194 7.92 -8.95 4.39
N PRO A 195 6.68 -8.88 3.86
CA PRO A 195 5.83 -7.69 3.94
C PRO A 195 5.69 -7.08 5.35
N CYS A 196 5.55 -7.94 6.37
CA CYS A 196 5.42 -7.51 7.76
C CYS A 196 6.67 -6.81 8.30
N ASP A 197 7.86 -7.12 7.75
CA ASP A 197 9.14 -6.61 8.24
C ASP A 197 9.34 -5.13 7.90
N PHE A 198 8.59 -4.56 6.96
CA PHE A 198 8.76 -3.16 6.55
C PHE A 198 8.44 -2.19 7.68
N ILE A 199 7.49 -2.55 8.56
CA ILE A 199 7.12 -1.74 9.72
C ILE A 199 8.31 -1.70 10.70
N ASP A 200 8.86 -2.88 11.03
CA ASP A 200 9.96 -2.99 11.98
C ASP A 200 11.28 -2.46 11.40
N LEU A 201 11.45 -2.54 10.08
CA LEU A 201 12.56 -1.93 9.38
C LEU A 201 12.53 -0.42 9.58
N LYS A 202 11.37 0.24 9.40
CA LYS A 202 11.21 1.67 9.68
C LYS A 202 11.32 1.98 11.16
N ALA A 203 10.86 1.08 12.04
CA ALA A 203 11.00 1.25 13.48
C ALA A 203 12.48 1.35 13.91
N LEU A 204 13.35 0.55 13.29
CA LEU A 204 14.79 0.52 13.60
C LEU A 204 15.59 1.54 12.79
N ALA A 205 15.35 1.65 11.48
CA ALA A 205 16.16 2.47 10.58
C ALA A 205 15.66 3.91 10.43
N GLY A 206 14.41 4.18 10.81
CA GLY A 206 13.73 5.44 10.55
C GLY A 206 13.30 5.60 9.09
N ASP A 207 12.71 6.74 8.80
CA ASP A 207 12.34 7.16 7.45
C ASP A 207 12.48 8.67 7.31
N ALA A 208 13.44 9.11 6.52
CA ALA A 208 13.72 10.52 6.30
C ALA A 208 12.57 11.24 5.56
N SER A 209 11.80 10.55 4.71
CA SER A 209 10.70 11.12 3.94
C SER A 209 9.54 11.60 4.83
N ASP A 210 9.29 10.84 5.89
CA ASP A 210 8.24 11.09 6.87
C ASP A 210 8.75 11.66 8.19
N ASN A 211 10.06 11.90 8.25
CA ASN A 211 10.76 12.28 9.47
C ASN A 211 10.52 11.30 10.63
N ILE A 212 10.42 10.00 10.33
CA ILE A 212 10.34 8.94 11.33
C ILE A 212 11.75 8.71 11.88
N PRO A 213 11.96 8.81 13.20
CA PRO A 213 13.31 8.95 13.76
C PRO A 213 14.11 7.65 13.80
N GLY A 214 13.46 6.49 13.96
CA GLY A 214 14.13 5.19 14.08
C GLY A 214 15.04 5.10 15.30
N VAL A 215 16.05 4.22 15.28
CA VAL A 215 17.14 4.18 16.27
C VAL A 215 18.38 4.86 15.71
N PRO A 216 18.85 5.96 16.32
CA PRO A 216 20.02 6.70 15.81
C PRO A 216 21.26 5.80 15.70
N GLY A 217 21.86 5.77 14.52
CA GLY A 217 23.04 4.94 14.23
C GLY A 217 22.74 3.51 13.76
N ILE A 218 21.46 3.13 13.66
CA ILE A 218 21.03 1.88 13.00
C ILE A 218 20.44 2.26 11.64
N GLY A 219 21.13 1.89 10.56
CA GLY A 219 20.62 2.06 9.20
C GLY A 219 19.91 0.80 8.68
N SER A 220 19.28 0.90 7.50
CA SER A 220 18.48 -0.18 6.91
C SER A 220 19.20 -1.54 6.85
N LYS A 221 20.51 -1.56 6.53
CA LYS A 221 21.28 -2.82 6.49
C LYS A 221 21.37 -3.51 7.85
N THR A 222 21.62 -2.73 8.91
CA THR A 222 21.72 -3.26 10.27
C THR A 222 20.35 -3.66 10.78
N ALA A 223 19.32 -2.86 10.51
CA ALA A 223 17.94 -3.20 10.83
C ALA A 223 17.50 -4.50 10.14
N THR A 224 17.73 -4.67 8.83
CA THR A 224 17.45 -5.91 8.10
C THR A 224 18.14 -7.12 8.73
N GLN A 225 19.42 -7.01 9.10
CA GLN A 225 20.13 -8.11 9.76
C GLN A 225 19.50 -8.47 11.11
N LEU A 226 19.14 -7.45 11.92
CA LEU A 226 18.46 -7.68 13.20
C LEU A 226 17.10 -8.36 13.01
N LEU A 227 16.34 -8.00 11.98
CA LEU A 227 15.06 -8.65 11.68
C LEU A 227 15.23 -10.07 11.17
N GLN A 228 16.26 -10.37 10.39
CA GLN A 228 16.56 -11.76 10.00
C GLN A 228 16.98 -12.63 11.19
N ASP A 229 17.59 -12.01 12.21
CA ASP A 229 18.01 -12.73 13.41
C ASP A 229 16.85 -12.92 14.42
N PHE A 230 15.96 -11.95 14.57
CA PHE A 230 14.94 -11.93 15.63
C PHE A 230 13.49 -11.95 15.13
N ASP A 231 13.26 -11.95 13.82
CA ASP A 231 11.99 -11.86 13.10
C ASP A 231 11.23 -10.53 13.29
N THR A 232 11.05 -10.07 14.53
CA THR A 232 10.20 -8.91 14.87
C THR A 232 10.89 -7.99 15.87
N LEU A 233 10.49 -6.72 15.90
CA LEU A 233 10.95 -5.74 16.89
C LEU A 233 10.70 -6.21 18.33
N GLU A 234 9.54 -6.81 18.60
CA GLU A 234 9.16 -7.31 19.92
C GLU A 234 10.10 -8.43 20.37
N LYS A 235 10.31 -9.45 19.52
CA LYS A 235 11.23 -10.56 19.81
C LYS A 235 12.67 -10.08 20.03
N LEU A 236 13.13 -9.06 19.30
CA LEU A 236 14.43 -8.43 19.53
C LEU A 236 14.52 -7.85 20.94
N TYR A 237 13.54 -7.02 21.35
CA TYR A 237 13.55 -6.41 22.68
C TYR A 237 13.25 -7.39 23.81
N GLU A 238 12.50 -8.46 23.56
CA GLU A 238 12.35 -9.57 24.50
C GLU A 238 13.69 -10.27 24.76
N ALA A 239 14.49 -10.51 23.71
CA ALA A 239 15.81 -11.12 23.84
C ALA A 239 16.77 -10.23 24.64
N ILE A 240 16.76 -8.91 24.36
CA ILE A 240 17.55 -7.92 25.12
C ILE A 240 17.13 -7.90 26.59
N GLY A 241 15.81 -7.89 26.87
CA GLY A 241 15.27 -7.88 28.23
C GLY A 241 15.64 -9.12 29.04
N LYS A 242 15.56 -10.32 28.43
CA LYS A 242 15.94 -11.59 29.07
C LYS A 242 17.43 -11.66 29.41
N SER A 243 18.29 -11.07 28.57
CA SER A 243 19.72 -10.99 28.87
C SER A 243 20.03 -10.03 30.03
N ALA A 244 19.26 -8.94 30.18
CA ALA A 244 19.42 -8.00 31.29
C ALA A 244 18.95 -8.61 32.63
N SER A 245 17.88 -9.41 32.63
CA SER A 245 17.42 -10.12 33.84
C SER A 245 18.36 -11.23 34.32
N ASN A 246 19.21 -11.77 33.43
CA ASN A 246 20.24 -12.75 33.80
C ASN A 246 21.54 -12.10 34.34
N CYS A 247 21.63 -10.77 34.39
CA CYS A 247 22.84 -10.04 34.81
C CYS A 247 22.77 -9.43 36.23
N HIS A 248 21.85 -9.86 37.09
CA HIS A 248 21.91 -9.55 38.52
C HIS A 248 22.68 -10.66 39.28
N PRO A 249 23.84 -10.36 39.91
CA PRO A 249 24.45 -11.27 40.87
C PRO A 249 23.65 -11.26 42.17
N GLU A 250 23.21 -12.47 42.55
CA GLU A 250 22.73 -12.99 43.85
C GLU A 250 22.34 -12.01 44.97
N LEU A 251 21.09 -12.17 45.47
CA LEU A 251 20.73 -12.20 46.89
C LEU A 251 19.35 -12.85 47.02
N ASP A 252 19.27 -14.17 47.28
CA ASP A 252 18.65 -14.67 48.51
C ASP A 252 18.91 -16.17 48.70
N SER A 253 19.30 -16.49 49.92
CA SER A 253 19.58 -17.82 50.42
C SER A 253 18.29 -18.52 50.84
N GLY A 254 18.10 -19.77 50.42
CA GLY A 254 17.41 -20.76 51.25
C GLY A 254 16.23 -21.51 50.63
N SER A 255 16.45 -22.82 50.49
CA SER A 255 15.50 -23.90 50.83
C SER A 255 14.48 -24.40 49.78
N LYS A 256 14.82 -25.61 49.29
CA LYS A 256 14.00 -26.84 49.17
C LYS A 256 13.10 -27.06 47.94
N LYS A 257 13.65 -27.94 47.08
CA LYS A 257 13.17 -29.26 46.61
C LYS A 257 11.81 -29.42 45.91
N ASN A 258 11.96 -30.06 44.74
CA ASN A 258 11.13 -31.09 44.10
C ASN A 258 9.84 -30.67 43.41
N GLU A 259 9.86 -30.72 42.07
CA GLU A 259 8.92 -31.51 41.26
C GLU A 259 9.47 -31.73 39.84
N ILE A 260 9.20 -32.90 39.27
CA ILE A 260 9.70 -33.41 37.98
C ILE A 260 8.94 -32.71 36.83
N PRO A 261 9.61 -32.29 35.73
CA PRO A 261 8.97 -31.45 34.71
C PRO A 261 8.19 -32.29 33.69
N ASP A 262 6.89 -31.96 33.55
CA ASP A 262 6.07 -32.38 32.42
C ASP A 262 6.39 -31.52 31.17
N HIS A 263 6.37 -32.14 30.00
CA HIS A 263 7.26 -31.81 28.88
C HIS A 263 6.56 -30.96 27.79
N PRO A 264 6.77 -29.62 27.77
CA PRO A 264 6.94 -28.86 26.53
C PRO A 264 8.24 -28.02 26.54
N SER A 265 9.25 -28.46 27.29
CA SER A 265 10.42 -27.67 27.68
C SER A 265 11.58 -27.67 26.67
N ARG A 266 11.81 -28.74 25.90
CA ARG A 266 12.97 -28.80 24.99
C ARG A 266 12.92 -27.82 23.82
N LEU A 267 11.75 -27.60 23.22
CA LEU A 267 11.61 -26.65 22.10
C LEU A 267 11.86 -25.21 22.57
N ARG A 268 11.29 -24.84 23.74
CA ARG A 268 11.47 -23.51 24.33
C ARG A 268 12.91 -23.28 24.80
N LEU A 269 13.58 -24.30 25.33
CA LEU A 269 14.99 -24.22 25.74
C LEU A 269 15.89 -24.05 24.53
N ALA A 270 15.69 -24.83 23.45
CA ALA A 270 16.45 -24.68 22.21
C ALA A 270 16.21 -23.32 21.55
N GLU A 271 14.97 -22.82 21.52
CA GLU A 271 14.66 -21.49 21.01
C GLU A 271 15.30 -20.37 21.85
N ALA A 272 15.35 -20.53 23.18
CA ALA A 272 15.99 -19.59 24.09
C ALA A 272 17.52 -19.58 23.93
N GLU A 273 18.15 -20.74 23.82
CA GLU A 273 19.59 -20.89 23.58
C GLU A 273 19.99 -20.27 22.23
N VAL A 274 19.25 -20.57 21.16
CA VAL A 274 19.51 -19.98 19.82
C VAL A 274 19.34 -18.47 19.82
N ARG A 275 18.34 -17.92 20.53
CA ARG A 275 18.17 -16.45 20.67
C ARG A 275 19.32 -15.81 21.43
N ASN A 276 19.87 -16.48 22.44
CA ASN A 276 20.99 -15.98 23.22
C ASN A 276 22.29 -15.93 22.39
N ASP A 277 22.51 -16.94 21.54
CA ASP A 277 23.64 -16.96 20.59
C ASP A 277 23.55 -15.86 19.52
N LYS A 278 22.36 -15.55 19.03
CA LYS A 278 22.14 -14.43 18.11
C LYS A 278 22.38 -13.09 18.79
N LEU A 279 21.96 -12.94 20.04
CA LEU A 279 22.19 -11.72 20.82
C LEU A 279 23.68 -11.47 21.06
N ALA A 280 24.47 -12.52 21.31
CA ALA A 280 25.92 -12.42 21.48
C ALA A 280 26.67 -11.91 20.23
N LYS A 281 26.06 -12.02 19.03
CA LYS A 281 26.64 -11.50 17.78
C LYS A 281 26.42 -10.00 17.59
N ILE A 282 25.50 -9.39 18.36
CA ILE A 282 25.25 -7.95 18.27
C ILE A 282 26.43 -7.19 18.87
N LYS A 283 26.97 -6.24 18.12
CA LYS A 283 28.05 -5.37 18.61
C LYS A 283 27.59 -4.61 19.87
N PRO A 284 28.43 -4.49 20.92
CA PRO A 284 28.05 -3.81 22.18
C PRO A 284 27.44 -2.41 21.97
N ARG A 285 28.05 -1.61 21.09
CA ARG A 285 27.54 -0.28 20.72
C ARG A 285 26.11 -0.30 20.18
N ILE A 286 25.77 -1.30 19.35
CA ILE A 286 24.41 -1.40 18.77
C ILE A 286 23.42 -1.80 19.86
N LEU A 287 23.80 -2.71 20.76
CA LEU A 287 22.98 -3.09 21.90
C LEU A 287 22.69 -1.90 22.83
N GLU A 288 23.69 -1.08 23.13
CA GLU A 288 23.54 0.16 23.89
C GLU A 288 22.56 1.14 23.23
N LEU A 289 22.64 1.31 21.90
CA LEU A 289 21.72 2.16 21.15
C LEU A 289 20.29 1.62 21.17
N LEU A 290 20.11 0.32 20.99
CA LEU A 290 18.79 -0.33 21.08
C LEU A 290 18.15 -0.12 22.46
N ILE A 291 18.91 -0.35 23.53
CA ILE A 291 18.42 -0.13 24.90
C ILE A 291 18.06 1.34 25.12
N LYS A 292 18.95 2.26 24.74
CA LYS A 292 18.77 3.70 24.95
C LYS A 292 17.57 4.28 24.19
N TYR A 293 17.31 3.79 22.98
CA TYR A 293 16.28 4.33 22.08
C TYR A 293 15.11 3.37 21.89
N LYS A 294 14.87 2.46 22.84
CA LYS A 294 13.76 1.49 22.79
C LYS A 294 12.42 2.16 22.52
N ASP A 295 12.07 3.16 23.33
CA ASP A 295 10.78 3.86 23.21
C ASP A 295 10.65 4.60 21.88
N GLN A 296 11.77 5.11 21.34
CA GLN A 296 11.81 5.76 20.03
C GLN A 296 11.61 4.77 18.89
N ALA A 297 12.10 3.53 19.02
CA ALA A 297 11.86 2.47 18.05
C ALA A 297 10.37 2.09 18.01
N PHE A 298 9.74 1.86 19.18
CA PHE A 298 8.31 1.56 19.25
C PHE A 298 7.43 2.74 18.82
N LEU A 299 7.83 3.99 19.11
CA LEU A 299 7.18 5.18 18.55
C LEU A 299 7.25 5.17 17.03
N SER A 300 8.43 4.89 16.46
CA SER A 300 8.64 4.82 15.01
C SER A 300 7.81 3.71 14.37
N GLN A 301 7.72 2.54 15.02
CA GLN A 301 6.85 1.42 14.61
C GLN A 301 5.39 1.87 14.55
N LYS A 302 4.90 2.55 15.60
CA LYS A 302 3.54 3.09 15.67
C LYS A 302 3.25 4.10 14.56
N LEU A 303 4.20 5.00 14.27
CA LEU A 303 4.05 6.00 13.21
C LEU A 303 4.04 5.36 11.82
N ALA A 304 4.87 4.33 11.58
CA ALA A 304 4.96 3.63 10.30
C ALA A 304 3.79 2.66 10.03
N THR A 305 3.06 2.26 11.06
CA THR A 305 1.95 1.30 10.95
C THR A 305 0.72 1.96 10.31
N ILE A 306 0.17 1.33 9.28
CA ILE A 306 -1.12 1.69 8.69
C ILE A 306 -2.25 1.24 9.61
N HIS A 307 -3.12 2.18 10.00
CA HIS A 307 -4.34 1.89 10.75
C HIS A 307 -5.37 1.18 9.86
N ARG A 308 -6.02 0.14 10.40
CA ARG A 308 -6.97 -0.71 9.64
C ARG A 308 -8.40 -0.67 10.19
N ASP A 309 -8.67 0.28 11.07
CA ASP A 309 -9.91 0.43 11.82
C ASP A 309 -10.52 1.83 11.65
N VAL A 310 -10.24 2.50 10.52
CA VAL A 310 -10.76 3.83 10.23
C VAL A 310 -12.30 3.79 10.20
N PRO A 311 -13.00 4.75 10.84
CA PRO A 311 -14.47 4.80 10.89
C PRO A 311 -15.06 5.32 9.56
N ILE A 312 -14.88 4.53 8.51
CA ILE A 312 -15.50 4.62 7.19
C ILE A 312 -16.53 3.50 7.04
N LYS A 313 -17.59 3.71 6.25
CA LYS A 313 -18.54 2.65 5.87
C LYS A 313 -18.18 2.17 4.47
N PHE A 314 -17.88 0.88 4.31
CA PHE A 314 -17.46 0.30 3.03
C PHE A 314 -18.24 -1.00 2.81
N SER A 315 -18.76 -1.19 1.59
CA SER A 315 -19.27 -2.47 1.10
C SER A 315 -18.68 -2.75 -0.28
N LEU A 316 -18.55 -4.03 -0.63
CA LEU A 316 -17.99 -4.41 -1.93
C LEU A 316 -18.97 -4.07 -3.06
N GLU A 317 -20.27 -4.14 -2.79
CA GLU A 317 -21.35 -3.79 -3.73
C GLU A 317 -21.29 -2.33 -4.16
N ASP A 318 -21.03 -1.40 -3.23
CA ASP A 318 -20.87 0.03 -3.52
C ASP A 318 -19.67 0.33 -4.43
N ALA A 319 -18.69 -0.60 -4.48
CA ALA A 319 -17.49 -0.49 -5.29
C ALA A 319 -17.59 -1.18 -6.65
N LYS A 320 -18.77 -1.67 -7.06
CA LYS A 320 -18.92 -2.40 -8.33
C LYS A 320 -18.57 -1.52 -9.54
N TRP A 321 -17.63 -1.99 -10.37
CA TRP A 321 -17.22 -1.29 -11.58
C TRP A 321 -18.16 -1.57 -12.76
N GLY A 322 -18.44 -0.53 -13.57
CA GLY A 322 -18.99 -0.70 -14.93
C GLY A 322 -19.95 0.40 -15.40
N GLU A 323 -20.86 0.87 -14.55
CA GLU A 323 -21.89 1.85 -14.93
C GLU A 323 -21.50 3.26 -14.47
N TYR A 324 -21.41 4.19 -15.42
CA TYR A 324 -21.12 5.60 -15.16
C TYR A 324 -21.68 6.52 -16.25
N ASP A 325 -21.82 7.81 -15.95
CA ASP A 325 -22.41 8.80 -16.86
C ASP A 325 -21.38 9.26 -17.91
N ARG A 326 -21.41 8.60 -19.07
CA ARG A 326 -20.52 8.90 -20.20
C ARG A 326 -20.69 10.33 -20.73
N ASN A 327 -21.90 10.87 -20.69
CA ASN A 327 -22.15 12.23 -21.19
C ASN A 327 -21.51 13.27 -20.27
N LYS A 328 -21.67 13.10 -18.95
CA LYS A 328 -20.96 13.95 -17.97
C LYS A 328 -19.44 13.82 -18.12
N LEU A 329 -18.93 12.60 -18.29
CA LEU A 329 -17.49 12.38 -18.46
C LEU A 329 -16.96 13.10 -19.71
N ARG A 330 -17.68 13.01 -20.83
CA ARG A 330 -17.32 13.72 -22.07
C ARG A 330 -17.29 15.23 -21.89
N ILE A 331 -18.32 15.80 -21.27
CA ILE A 331 -18.39 17.26 -21.01
C ILE A 331 -17.20 17.71 -20.15
N LEU A 332 -16.87 16.95 -19.11
CA LEU A 332 -15.75 17.26 -18.22
C LEU A 332 -14.40 17.15 -18.94
N PHE A 333 -14.21 16.15 -19.80
CA PHE A 333 -13.00 16.02 -20.61
C PHE A 333 -12.86 17.13 -21.65
N GLU A 334 -13.97 17.58 -22.24
CA GLU A 334 -14.00 18.75 -23.14
C GLU A 334 -13.59 20.03 -22.39
N GLU A 335 -14.12 20.26 -21.18
CA GLU A 335 -13.76 21.39 -20.32
C GLU A 335 -12.26 21.40 -19.98
N LEU A 336 -11.71 20.24 -19.63
CA LEU A 336 -10.30 20.08 -19.25
C LEU A 336 -9.34 20.03 -20.46
N GLY A 337 -9.87 20.01 -21.69
CA GLY A 337 -9.06 19.94 -22.92
C GLY A 337 -8.50 18.55 -23.24
N PHE A 338 -9.05 17.49 -22.67
CA PHE A 338 -8.57 16.11 -22.80
C PHE A 338 -9.15 15.36 -24.00
N GLN A 339 -9.09 15.97 -25.18
CA GLN A 339 -9.66 15.43 -26.43
C GLN A 339 -9.05 14.08 -26.84
N SER A 340 -7.76 13.83 -26.53
CA SER A 340 -7.09 12.55 -26.80
C SER A 340 -7.57 11.43 -25.88
N LEU A 341 -7.84 11.72 -24.61
CA LEU A 341 -8.34 10.73 -23.65
C LEU A 341 -9.79 10.35 -23.93
N LEU A 342 -10.59 11.27 -24.47
CA LEU A 342 -11.96 10.99 -24.90
C LEU A 342 -12.02 9.82 -25.89
N ARG A 343 -11.14 9.84 -26.90
CA ARG A 343 -11.10 8.80 -27.94
C ARG A 343 -10.85 7.40 -27.36
N ARG A 344 -10.03 7.30 -26.31
CA ARG A 344 -9.75 6.01 -25.64
C ARG A 344 -10.97 5.43 -24.92
N PHE A 345 -11.94 6.27 -24.54
CA PHE A 345 -13.23 5.82 -23.97
C PHE A 345 -14.30 5.54 -25.03
N ASP A 346 -14.23 6.22 -26.19
CA ASP A 346 -15.19 6.08 -27.29
C ASP A 346 -14.86 4.91 -28.25
N ASP A 347 -13.58 4.69 -28.58
CA ASP A 347 -13.15 3.69 -29.56
C ASP A 347 -13.47 2.24 -29.14
N LYS A 348 -13.67 1.99 -27.85
CA LYS A 348 -14.05 0.65 -27.34
C LYS A 348 -15.44 0.20 -27.79
N ASN A 349 -16.29 1.09 -28.32
CA ASN A 349 -17.66 0.76 -28.70
C ASN A 349 -17.91 0.70 -30.21
N ASN A 350 -16.99 1.14 -31.07
CA ASN A 350 -17.13 0.92 -32.52
C ASN A 350 -16.76 -0.52 -32.93
N ASP A 351 -16.03 -1.24 -32.08
CA ASP A 351 -15.62 -2.64 -32.32
C ASP A 351 -16.63 -3.69 -31.79
N GLU A 352 -17.69 -3.27 -31.10
CA GLU A 352 -18.74 -4.18 -30.61
C GLU A 352 -19.82 -4.48 -31.67
N ALA A 353 -19.83 -3.73 -32.78
CA ALA A 353 -20.71 -3.96 -33.92
C ALA A 353 -20.03 -4.83 -35.00
N GLY A 354 -19.94 -6.15 -34.77
CA GLY A 354 -19.98 -7.13 -35.87
C GLY A 354 -18.66 -7.74 -36.42
N MET A 355 -17.67 -8.10 -35.59
CA MET A 355 -16.53 -8.93 -36.04
C MET A 355 -16.25 -10.15 -35.14
N THR A 356 -15.77 -11.25 -35.74
CA THR A 356 -15.50 -12.54 -35.08
C THR A 356 -14.19 -12.56 -34.27
N ASN A 357 -14.11 -13.45 -33.26
CA ASN A 357 -13.07 -13.44 -32.21
C ASN A 357 -11.62 -13.62 -32.68
N ASP A 358 -11.35 -14.28 -33.80
CA ASP A 358 -9.99 -14.48 -34.30
C ASP A 358 -9.40 -13.23 -35.01
N GLU A 359 -10.25 -12.33 -35.49
CA GLU A 359 -9.82 -11.05 -36.07
C GLU A 359 -9.56 -9.97 -35.00
N LYS A 360 -10.02 -10.20 -33.75
CA LYS A 360 -9.90 -9.26 -32.63
C LYS A 360 -8.49 -9.19 -32.03
N MET A 361 -7.74 -10.30 -31.98
CA MET A 361 -6.39 -10.30 -31.39
C MET A 361 -5.34 -9.62 -32.28
N THR A 362 -5.45 -9.75 -33.60
CA THR A 362 -4.40 -9.32 -34.53
C THR A 362 -4.41 -7.83 -34.88
N LYS A 363 -5.53 -7.12 -34.70
CA LYS A 363 -5.65 -5.67 -34.96
C LYS A 363 -5.34 -4.81 -33.73
N SER A 364 -5.77 -5.22 -32.54
CA SER A 364 -5.53 -4.49 -31.28
C SER A 364 -4.03 -4.39 -30.94
N GLU A 365 -3.25 -5.46 -31.13
CA GLU A 365 -1.81 -5.44 -30.85
C GLU A 365 -0.97 -4.63 -31.87
N LYS A 366 -1.46 -4.46 -33.11
CA LYS A 366 -0.72 -3.77 -34.19
C LYS A 366 -0.88 -2.26 -34.17
N ASN A 367 -1.99 -1.72 -33.64
CA ASN A 367 -2.25 -0.28 -33.66
C ASN A 367 -1.90 0.46 -32.35
N LEU A 368 -1.87 -0.23 -31.19
CA LEU A 368 -1.66 0.45 -29.89
C LEU A 368 -0.19 0.56 -29.42
N LYS A 369 0.68 -0.40 -29.77
CA LYS A 369 2.11 -0.32 -29.41
C LYS A 369 2.83 0.91 -30.00
N PRO A 370 2.58 1.33 -31.27
CA PRO A 370 3.29 2.46 -31.86
C PRO A 370 2.92 3.83 -31.28
N GLU A 371 1.70 4.04 -30.78
CA GLU A 371 1.26 5.35 -30.26
C GLU A 371 1.78 5.62 -28.86
N MET A 372 1.75 4.62 -27.97
CA MET A 372 2.36 4.74 -26.64
C MET A 372 3.89 4.90 -26.72
N GLU A 373 4.56 4.21 -27.65
CA GLU A 373 6.01 4.36 -27.86
C GLU A 373 6.39 5.73 -28.46
N LYS A 374 5.53 6.32 -29.30
CA LYS A 374 5.72 7.68 -29.83
C LYS A 374 5.50 8.75 -28.76
N GLU A 375 4.49 8.61 -27.90
CA GLU A 375 4.24 9.52 -26.78
C GLU A 375 5.38 9.42 -25.74
N ASP A 376 5.87 8.22 -25.41
CA ASP A 376 7.03 8.02 -24.50
C ASP A 376 8.35 8.55 -25.10
N GLN A 377 8.52 8.53 -26.43
CA GLN A 377 9.68 9.15 -27.08
C GLN A 377 9.60 10.68 -27.05
N GLN A 378 8.41 11.25 -27.21
CA GLN A 378 8.21 12.70 -27.15
C GLN A 378 8.35 13.26 -25.72
N LEU A 379 8.01 12.45 -24.71
CA LEU A 379 8.23 12.75 -23.28
C LEU A 379 9.68 12.55 -22.80
N LYS A 380 10.51 11.79 -23.52
CA LYS A 380 11.95 11.61 -23.22
C LYS A 380 12.85 12.68 -23.87
N LEU A 381 12.29 13.48 -24.78
CA LEU A 381 13.01 14.52 -25.53
C LEU A 381 12.77 15.94 -24.99
N LEU A 382 11.92 16.07 -23.96
CA LEU A 382 11.66 17.26 -23.17
C LEU A 382 12.20 17.03 -21.75
#